data_AF-S4R7W9-F1
#
_entry.id   AF-S4R7W9-F1
#
_cell.length_a   1.000
_cell.length_b   1.000
_cell.length_c   1.000
_cell.angle_alpha   90.00
_cell.angle_beta   90.00
_cell.angle_gamma   90.00
#
_symmetry.space_group_name_H-M   'P 1'
#
loop_
_entity.id
_entity.type
_entity.pdbx_description
1 polymer ?
#
loop_
_entity_poly.entity_id
_entity_poly.type
_entity_poly.pdbx_seq_one_letter_code
_entity_poly.pdbx_strand_id
1 'polypeptide(L)'
;TTSLLAAPVTGSPGGAQLHRGRSTRAAHRLSREHVDSILRASEYSYTVPEFDGKNVSVVMGFESNQLPSNSPIEDRRAAATCLQSGGMLLGVFDGHAGPACAQALSERLFYYVAMALLPTATLRHIEDAVEARRSVPPVLLWHKHPYDYVNRESAALYFQSLRTYWQELIDLDDGTQPDVADALAGAFARLDSDLSLEAQAGTPSRCLTALALRSAFSGATACVALVCDGELHVANVGDSRAVLGRRAGAGWEAVPLSRDHCAENPAEVARLHAEHPESERRTVLRHGRLLGALAPLRAFGDVKFKWSQELQRRVLESGADLVEGIGHRDFFPQDYHSPPYLNARPEVSRHRLGPGDRFLVLATDGLWEMLDMDDVVRTVGDYLEATE
;
A
#
# COMPACT_ATOMS: atom_id res chain seq x y z
N THR A 1 -1.42 15.73 9.76
CA THR A 1 -1.82 17.02 9.14
C THR A 1 -1.86 18.16 10.15
N THR A 2 -1.16 19.24 9.82
CA THR A 2 -1.04 20.51 10.56
C THR A 2 -2.12 21.49 10.05
N SER A 3 -3.00 21.97 10.92
CA SER A 3 -3.95 23.05 10.57
C SER A 3 -3.33 24.40 10.94
N LEU A 4 -2.98 25.20 9.92
CA LEU A 4 -2.58 26.59 10.04
C LEU A 4 -3.77 27.45 10.49
N LEU A 5 -3.75 27.93 11.74
CA LEU A 5 -4.66 28.98 12.20
C LEU A 5 -3.97 30.34 12.02
N ALA A 6 -4.43 31.09 11.03
CA ALA A 6 -4.08 32.49 10.83
C ALA A 6 -4.59 33.36 11.99
N ALA A 7 -3.72 34.23 12.52
CA ALA A 7 -4.08 35.23 13.52
C ALA A 7 -4.71 36.47 12.87
N PRO A 8 -5.77 37.08 13.44
CA PRO A 8 -6.14 38.44 13.12
C PRO A 8 -5.60 39.44 14.15
N VAL A 9 -5.11 40.54 13.58
CA VAL A 9 -4.60 41.76 14.21
C VAL A 9 -5.67 42.47 15.07
N THR A 10 -5.19 43.17 16.09
CA THR A 10 -5.92 43.89 17.14
C THR A 10 -6.63 45.17 16.66
N GLY A 11 -7.83 45.42 17.22
CA GLY A 11 -8.56 46.69 17.12
C GLY A 11 -9.89 46.63 17.90
N SER A 12 -10.05 47.43 18.95
CA SER A 12 -11.25 47.60 19.80
C SER A 12 -11.86 49.00 19.60
N PRO A 13 -13.00 49.38 20.22
CA PRO A 13 -14.10 48.59 20.83
C PRO A 13 -15.52 49.05 20.37
N GLY A 14 -16.54 48.22 20.62
CA GLY A 14 -17.94 48.68 20.58
C GLY A 14 -19.00 47.61 20.83
N GLY A 15 -19.42 47.46 22.10
CA GLY A 15 -20.81 47.12 22.45
C GLY A 15 -21.27 45.65 22.51
N ALA A 16 -21.97 45.35 23.62
CA ALA A 16 -22.86 44.21 23.90
C ALA A 16 -22.23 42.89 24.39
N GLN A 17 -22.32 42.70 25.70
CA GLN A 17 -22.10 41.46 26.43
C GLN A 17 -23.11 40.37 25.99
N LEU A 18 -22.59 39.30 25.40
CA LEU A 18 -23.21 37.99 25.38
C LEU A 18 -22.23 37.03 26.06
N HIS A 19 -22.63 36.48 27.21
CA HIS A 19 -21.88 35.44 27.92
C HIS A 19 -21.80 34.17 27.06
N ARG A 20 -20.81 34.10 26.16
CA ARG A 20 -20.33 32.84 25.60
C ARG A 20 -19.29 32.28 26.56
N GLY A 21 -19.62 31.20 27.25
CA GLY A 21 -18.65 30.38 27.96
C GLY A 21 -17.56 29.95 26.98
N ARG A 22 -16.36 30.52 27.12
CA ARG A 22 -15.14 29.96 26.51
C ARG A 22 -14.87 28.64 27.23
N SER A 23 -15.35 27.53 26.65
CA SER A 23 -14.75 26.24 26.92
C SER A 23 -13.34 26.28 26.33
N THR A 24 -12.36 26.65 27.16
CA THR A 24 -10.97 26.35 26.89
C THR A 24 -10.87 24.83 26.87
N ARG A 25 -10.84 24.22 25.69
CA ARG A 25 -10.43 22.82 25.53
C ARG A 25 -9.01 22.75 26.11
N ALA A 26 -8.90 22.33 27.37
CA ALA A 26 -7.62 21.99 27.95
C ALA A 26 -7.05 20.88 27.06
N ALA A 27 -5.91 21.14 26.42
CA ALA A 27 -5.16 20.08 25.78
C ALA A 27 -4.71 19.14 26.91
N HIS A 28 -5.45 18.06 27.12
CA HIS A 28 -5.06 17.03 28.06
C HIS A 28 -3.76 16.43 27.56
N ARG A 29 -2.63 16.80 28.19
CA ARG A 29 -1.34 16.16 27.93
C ARG A 29 -1.43 14.71 28.41
N LEU A 30 -1.14 13.77 27.52
CA LEU A 30 -1.04 12.36 27.87
C LEU A 30 0.08 12.17 28.90
N SER A 31 -0.13 11.30 29.89
CA SER A 31 0.94 10.87 30.79
C SER A 31 1.95 10.03 30.02
N ARG A 32 3.16 9.88 30.54
CA ARG A 32 4.17 8.99 29.95
C ARG A 32 3.66 7.56 29.80
N GLU A 33 2.95 7.04 30.80
CA GLU A 33 2.36 5.70 30.77
C GLU A 33 1.29 5.56 29.68
N HIS A 34 0.47 6.61 29.46
CA HIS A 34 -0.48 6.61 28.36
C HIS A 34 0.22 6.67 27.00
N VAL A 35 1.29 7.45 26.86
CA VAL A 35 2.09 7.48 25.63
C VAL A 35 2.70 6.11 25.35
N ASP A 36 3.36 5.50 26.34
CA ASP A 36 3.99 4.18 26.19
C ASP A 36 2.95 3.11 25.84
N SER A 37 1.79 3.13 26.50
CA SER A 37 0.68 2.20 26.20
C SER A 37 0.16 2.36 24.77
N ILE A 38 -0.03 3.59 24.29
CA ILE A 38 -0.47 3.87 22.93
C ILE A 38 0.57 3.39 21.91
N LEU A 39 1.85 3.69 22.13
CA LEU A 39 2.92 3.30 21.21
C LEU A 39 3.15 1.78 21.17
N ARG A 40 2.98 1.07 22.29
CA ARG A 40 3.14 -0.39 22.35
C ARG A 40 1.94 -1.18 21.88
N ALA A 41 0.78 -0.54 21.70
CA ALA A 41 -0.47 -1.22 21.35
C ALA A 41 -0.42 -1.96 20.00
N SER A 42 0.46 -1.56 19.08
CA SER A 42 0.62 -2.16 17.75
C SER A 42 2.04 -2.64 17.47
N GLU A 43 2.88 -2.76 18.51
CA GLU A 43 4.24 -3.26 18.41
C GLU A 43 4.23 -4.74 18.01
N TYR A 44 5.00 -5.08 16.98
CA TYR A 44 5.14 -6.45 16.49
C TYR A 44 6.58 -6.71 16.09
N SER A 45 7.14 -7.80 16.58
CA SER A 45 8.48 -8.27 16.23
C SER A 45 8.41 -9.74 15.82
N TYR A 46 9.16 -10.09 14.79
CA TYR A 46 9.29 -11.44 14.30
C TYR A 46 10.76 -11.77 14.05
N THR A 47 11.22 -12.89 14.59
CA THR A 47 12.57 -13.42 14.37
C THR A 47 12.47 -14.66 13.50
N VAL A 48 13.28 -14.74 12.45
CA VAL A 48 13.34 -15.92 11.59
C VAL A 48 13.97 -17.07 12.38
N PRO A 49 13.33 -18.26 12.46
CA PRO A 49 13.89 -19.38 13.18
C PRO A 49 15.22 -19.85 12.61
N GLU A 50 16.18 -20.14 13.48
CA GLU A 50 17.44 -20.81 13.12
C GLU A 50 17.20 -22.29 12.81
N PHE A 51 17.95 -22.82 11.84
CA PHE A 51 17.94 -24.24 11.52
C PHE A 51 19.30 -24.85 11.89
N ASP A 52 19.33 -25.84 12.78
CA ASP A 52 20.55 -26.45 13.34
C ASP A 52 21.55 -25.42 13.92
N GLY A 53 21.04 -24.36 14.57
CA GLY A 53 21.85 -23.29 15.17
C GLY A 53 22.58 -22.41 14.15
N LYS A 54 22.10 -22.38 12.90
CA LYS A 54 22.58 -21.50 11.84
C LYS A 54 21.43 -20.72 11.24
N ASN A 55 21.67 -19.43 11.01
CA ASN A 55 20.78 -18.58 10.20
C ASN A 55 20.99 -18.91 8.72
N VAL A 56 20.00 -19.59 8.13
CA VAL A 56 20.00 -19.96 6.70
C VAL A 56 19.31 -18.87 5.86
N SER A 57 18.56 -17.97 6.51
CA SER A 57 17.90 -16.83 5.89
C SER A 57 18.82 -15.61 5.87
N VAL A 58 18.77 -14.85 4.77
CA VAL A 58 19.42 -13.52 4.68
C VAL A 58 18.70 -12.46 5.52
N VAL A 59 17.44 -12.71 5.87
CA VAL A 59 16.65 -11.89 6.80
C VAL A 59 16.71 -12.52 8.18
N MET A 60 17.19 -11.77 9.17
CA MET A 60 17.23 -12.20 10.58
C MET A 60 15.86 -12.09 11.26
N GLY A 61 15.09 -11.08 10.89
CA GLY A 61 13.80 -10.76 11.48
C GLY A 61 13.31 -9.39 11.00
N PHE A 62 12.18 -8.95 11.53
CA PHE A 62 11.67 -7.60 11.30
C PHE A 62 10.86 -7.12 12.51
N GLU A 63 10.79 -5.80 12.63
CA GLU A 63 9.93 -5.10 13.57
C GLU A 63 8.95 -4.22 12.80
N SER A 64 7.76 -4.03 13.35
CA SER A 64 6.77 -3.13 12.77
C SER A 64 5.89 -2.53 13.86
N ASN A 65 5.40 -1.32 13.60
CA ASN A 65 4.43 -0.64 14.45
C ASN A 65 3.52 0.26 13.60
N GLN A 66 2.39 0.69 14.16
CA GLN A 66 1.48 1.65 13.54
C GLN A 66 0.95 2.64 14.57
N LEU A 67 0.87 3.92 14.20
CA LEU A 67 0.28 4.98 15.02
C LEU A 67 -0.85 5.66 14.24
N PRO A 68 -2.13 5.44 14.59
CA PRO A 68 -3.26 5.92 13.81
C PRO A 68 -3.40 7.45 13.87
N SER A 69 -3.58 8.09 12.70
CA SER A 69 -3.96 9.51 12.59
C SER A 69 -5.46 9.70 12.34
N ASN A 70 -6.14 8.65 11.92
CA ASN A 70 -7.56 8.58 11.58
C ASN A 70 -8.26 7.39 12.27
N SER A 71 -9.60 7.41 12.26
CA SER A 71 -10.43 6.35 12.85
C SER A 71 -11.56 6.00 11.88
N PRO A 72 -11.57 4.78 11.29
CA PRO A 72 -10.52 3.76 11.40
C PRO A 72 -9.18 4.21 10.78
N ILE A 73 -8.06 3.59 11.18
CA ILE A 73 -6.75 3.79 10.53
C ILE A 73 -6.82 3.32 9.08
N GLU A 74 -6.25 4.09 8.16
CA GLU A 74 -6.22 3.77 6.73
C GLU A 74 -4.97 2.96 6.35
N ASP A 75 -3.82 3.24 6.96
CA ASP A 75 -2.58 2.49 6.77
C ASP A 75 -2.74 1.00 7.11
N ARG A 76 -2.04 0.17 6.34
CA ARG A 76 -1.85 -1.26 6.59
C ARG A 76 -0.40 -1.67 6.44
N ARG A 77 -0.06 -2.78 7.08
CA ARG A 77 1.22 -3.49 6.95
C ARG A 77 0.96 -4.95 6.64
N ALA A 78 1.92 -5.60 5.99
CA ALA A 78 1.89 -7.03 5.72
C ALA A 78 3.29 -7.62 5.73
N ALA A 79 3.43 -8.83 6.26
CA ALA A 79 4.63 -9.63 6.15
C ALA A 79 4.27 -11.11 5.96
N ALA A 80 4.96 -11.79 5.04
CA ALA A 80 4.77 -13.21 4.80
C ALA A 80 6.02 -13.88 4.22
N THR A 81 6.24 -15.15 4.56
CA THR A 81 7.23 -16.01 3.91
C THR A 81 6.58 -16.80 2.78
N CYS A 82 7.22 -16.82 1.61
CA CYS A 82 6.80 -17.62 0.47
C CYS A 82 7.22 -19.08 0.69
N LEU A 83 6.25 -19.99 0.75
CA LEU A 83 6.51 -21.40 1.09
C LEU A 83 6.88 -22.26 -0.11
N GLN A 84 6.51 -21.84 -1.33
CA GLN A 84 6.73 -22.60 -2.55
C GLN A 84 7.94 -22.10 -3.35
N SER A 85 8.20 -20.78 -3.37
CA SER A 85 9.33 -20.16 -4.07
C SER A 85 10.49 -19.78 -3.15
N GLY A 86 10.29 -19.79 -1.83
CA GLY A 86 11.24 -19.21 -0.89
C GLY A 86 11.22 -17.67 -0.91
N GLY A 87 11.92 -17.07 0.05
CA GLY A 87 11.96 -15.62 0.23
C GLY A 87 10.86 -15.06 1.13
N MET A 88 10.93 -13.75 1.37
CA MET A 88 10.05 -13.03 2.28
C MET A 88 9.51 -11.76 1.61
N LEU A 89 8.20 -11.56 1.75
CA LEU A 89 7.49 -10.36 1.33
C LEU A 89 7.17 -9.50 2.56
N LEU A 90 7.52 -8.22 2.48
CA LEU A 90 7.17 -7.20 3.48
C LEU A 90 6.57 -6.00 2.74
N GLY A 91 5.58 -5.34 3.33
CA GLY A 91 4.90 -4.24 2.65
C GLY A 91 4.14 -3.32 3.57
N VAL A 92 4.10 -2.05 3.16
CA VAL A 92 3.28 -1.01 3.76
C VAL A 92 2.33 -0.46 2.70
N PHE A 93 1.11 -0.12 3.12
CA PHE A 93 0.04 0.36 2.26
C PHE A 93 -0.59 1.56 2.94
N ASP A 94 -0.43 2.74 2.35
CA ASP A 94 -1.10 3.95 2.81
C ASP A 94 -2.48 4.03 2.14
N GLY A 95 -3.54 4.03 2.94
CA GLY A 95 -4.91 4.07 2.43
C GLY A 95 -5.47 5.49 2.42
N HIS A 96 -6.42 5.76 1.54
CA HIS A 96 -7.13 7.03 1.54
C HIS A 96 -8.56 6.90 1.02
N ALA A 97 -9.42 7.82 1.46
CA ALA A 97 -10.86 7.78 1.24
C ALA A 97 -11.51 6.49 1.80
N GLY A 98 -11.01 6.04 2.96
CA GLY A 98 -11.40 4.83 3.66
C GLY A 98 -10.35 3.72 3.60
N PRO A 99 -10.37 2.78 4.55
CA PRO A 99 -9.32 1.76 4.69
C PRO A 99 -9.47 0.56 3.75
N ALA A 100 -10.52 0.54 2.91
CA ALA A 100 -10.97 -0.69 2.24
C ALA A 100 -9.95 -1.18 1.21
N CYS A 101 -9.40 -0.27 0.38
CA CYS A 101 -8.39 -0.62 -0.61
C CYS A 101 -7.11 -1.15 0.07
N ALA A 102 -6.54 -0.39 1.01
CA ALA A 102 -5.34 -0.79 1.74
C ALA A 102 -5.52 -2.14 2.48
N GLN A 103 -6.69 -2.35 3.09
CA GLN A 103 -7.05 -3.64 3.69
C GLN A 103 -7.04 -4.77 2.66
N ALA A 104 -7.69 -4.58 1.51
CA ALA A 104 -7.73 -5.58 0.44
C ALA A 104 -6.32 -5.88 -0.10
N LEU A 105 -5.46 -4.88 -0.26
CA LEU A 105 -4.06 -5.10 -0.66
C LEU A 105 -3.29 -5.92 0.38
N SER A 106 -3.41 -5.55 1.66
CA SER A 106 -2.64 -6.16 2.75
C SER A 106 -2.88 -7.66 2.92
N GLU A 107 -4.01 -8.17 2.45
CA GLU A 107 -4.35 -9.59 2.52
C GLU A 107 -4.30 -10.32 1.17
N ARG A 108 -4.21 -9.58 0.05
CA ARG A 108 -4.27 -10.17 -1.30
C ARG A 108 -2.97 -10.05 -2.08
N LEU A 109 -2.30 -8.90 -2.07
CA LEU A 109 -1.23 -8.61 -3.03
C LEU A 109 -0.09 -9.63 -2.98
N PHE A 110 0.27 -10.10 -1.79
CA PHE A 110 1.32 -11.11 -1.64
C PHE A 110 0.95 -12.45 -2.27
N TYR A 111 -0.33 -12.82 -2.32
CA TYR A 111 -0.74 -14.03 -3.03
C TYR A 111 -0.58 -13.87 -4.55
N TYR A 112 -0.89 -12.70 -5.11
CA TYR A 112 -0.69 -12.43 -6.54
C TYR A 112 0.80 -12.46 -6.88
N VAL A 113 1.64 -11.82 -6.06
CA VAL A 113 3.09 -11.86 -6.23
C VAL A 113 3.62 -13.29 -6.10
N ALA A 114 3.17 -14.04 -5.10
CA ALA A 114 3.58 -15.42 -4.92
C ALA A 114 3.22 -16.29 -6.13
N MET A 115 1.97 -16.21 -6.63
CA MET A 115 1.54 -16.96 -7.82
C MET A 115 2.37 -16.61 -9.06
N ALA A 116 2.65 -15.33 -9.28
CA ALA A 116 3.43 -14.86 -10.42
C ALA A 116 4.88 -15.38 -10.44
N LEU A 117 5.42 -15.76 -9.28
CA LEU A 117 6.78 -16.29 -9.12
C LEU A 117 6.85 -17.82 -9.17
N LEU A 118 5.71 -18.53 -9.22
CA LEU A 118 5.71 -19.98 -9.22
C LEU A 118 6.00 -20.53 -10.62
N PRO A 119 6.80 -21.60 -10.72
CA PRO A 119 6.89 -22.37 -11.95
C PRO A 119 5.52 -22.92 -12.37
N THR A 120 5.26 -23.00 -13.67
CA THR A 120 3.99 -23.51 -14.23
C THR A 120 3.64 -24.91 -13.72
N ALA A 121 4.63 -25.76 -13.48
CA ALA A 121 4.41 -27.09 -12.89
C ALA A 121 3.75 -27.02 -11.51
N THR A 122 4.16 -26.07 -10.67
CA THR A 122 3.57 -25.84 -9.35
C THR A 122 2.17 -25.24 -9.46
N LEU A 123 1.95 -24.30 -10.40
CA LEU A 123 0.62 -23.74 -10.68
C LEU A 123 -0.36 -24.83 -11.12
N ARG A 124 0.05 -25.72 -12.03
CA ARG A 124 -0.76 -26.88 -12.45
C ARG A 124 -1.08 -27.81 -11.28
N HIS A 125 -0.12 -28.06 -10.40
CA HIS A 125 -0.35 -28.87 -9.21
C HIS A 125 -1.38 -28.24 -8.25
N ILE A 126 -1.33 -26.91 -8.07
CA ILE A 126 -2.32 -26.16 -7.30
C ILE A 126 -3.71 -26.29 -7.95
N GLU A 127 -3.81 -26.08 -9.25
CA GLU A 127 -5.08 -26.18 -9.99
C GLU A 127 -5.68 -27.59 -9.91
N ASP A 128 -4.87 -28.63 -10.16
CA ASP A 128 -5.28 -30.03 -10.04
C ASP A 128 -5.80 -30.38 -8.63
N ALA A 129 -5.20 -29.78 -7.59
CA ALA A 129 -5.67 -29.97 -6.22
C ALA A 129 -7.04 -29.32 -5.99
N VAL A 130 -7.26 -28.11 -6.54
CA VAL A 130 -8.56 -27.42 -6.46
C VAL A 130 -9.63 -28.18 -7.22
N GLU A 131 -9.37 -28.58 -8.46
CA GLU A 131 -10.33 -29.34 -9.28
C GLU A 131 -10.72 -30.66 -8.64
N ALA A 132 -9.75 -31.39 -8.10
CA ALA A 132 -9.97 -32.66 -7.40
C ALA A 132 -10.50 -32.49 -5.97
N ARG A 133 -10.77 -31.27 -5.51
CA ARG A 133 -11.22 -30.95 -4.14
C ARG A 133 -10.30 -31.53 -3.05
N ARG A 134 -9.00 -31.54 -3.32
CA ARG A 134 -7.95 -31.92 -2.36
C ARG A 134 -7.43 -30.68 -1.61
N SER A 135 -6.59 -30.91 -0.60
CA SER A 135 -5.88 -29.82 0.06
C SER A 135 -4.96 -29.13 -0.92
N VAL A 136 -5.10 -27.81 -1.06
CA VAL A 136 -4.16 -26.95 -1.79
C VAL A 136 -2.89 -26.80 -0.96
N PRO A 137 -1.69 -26.93 -1.55
CA PRO A 137 -0.46 -26.68 -0.81
C PRO A 137 -0.41 -25.23 -0.30
N PRO A 138 0.14 -24.99 0.90
CA PRO A 138 0.20 -23.65 1.45
C PRO A 138 1.19 -22.78 0.66
N VAL A 139 0.76 -21.58 0.30
CA VAL A 139 1.55 -20.64 -0.52
C VAL A 139 2.34 -19.66 0.33
N LEU A 140 1.69 -19.09 1.34
CA LEU A 140 2.26 -18.07 2.22
C LEU A 140 2.11 -18.47 3.68
N LEU A 141 3.15 -18.21 4.46
CA LEU A 141 3.09 -18.16 5.92
C LEU A 141 3.06 -16.70 6.37
N TRP A 142 1.93 -16.25 6.92
CA TRP A 142 1.73 -14.86 7.33
C TRP A 142 2.30 -14.57 8.73
N HIS A 143 2.94 -13.41 8.86
CA HIS A 143 3.47 -12.87 10.11
C HIS A 143 2.71 -11.59 10.46
N LYS A 144 1.62 -11.73 11.24
CA LYS A 144 0.64 -10.67 11.49
C LYS A 144 0.58 -10.33 12.97
N HIS A 145 0.46 -9.04 13.28
CA HIS A 145 0.06 -8.62 14.61
C HIS A 145 -1.38 -9.08 14.90
N PRO A 146 -1.77 -9.39 16.15
CA PRO A 146 -3.13 -9.85 16.47
C PRO A 146 -4.28 -8.89 16.09
N TYR A 147 -3.98 -7.61 15.86
CA TYR A 147 -4.94 -6.62 15.38
C TYR A 147 -5.01 -6.51 13.85
N ASP A 148 -4.04 -7.07 13.13
CA ASP A 148 -4.12 -7.18 11.68
C ASP A 148 -5.05 -8.37 11.35
N TYR A 149 -6.00 -8.17 10.43
CA TYR A 149 -7.06 -9.15 10.17
C TYR A 149 -7.19 -9.50 8.69
N VAL A 150 -7.87 -10.63 8.44
CA VAL A 150 -8.28 -11.08 7.12
C VAL A 150 -9.80 -11.04 7.05
N ASN A 151 -10.36 -10.47 5.98
CA ASN A 151 -11.79 -10.39 5.77
C ASN A 151 -12.34 -11.76 5.32
N ARG A 152 -12.92 -12.50 6.28
CA ARG A 152 -13.47 -13.84 6.04
C ARG A 152 -14.65 -13.86 5.07
N GLU A 153 -15.44 -12.79 5.01
CA GLU A 153 -16.60 -12.73 4.11
C GLU A 153 -16.13 -12.72 2.65
N SER A 154 -15.04 -12.00 2.36
CA SER A 154 -14.50 -11.84 1.01
C SER A 154 -13.58 -12.99 0.57
N ALA A 155 -13.29 -13.94 1.45
CA ALA A 155 -12.30 -15.00 1.19
C ALA A 155 -12.62 -15.83 -0.07
N ALA A 156 -13.90 -16.17 -0.28
CA ALA A 156 -14.33 -16.93 -1.46
C ALA A 156 -14.16 -16.12 -2.76
N LEU A 157 -14.51 -14.83 -2.74
CA LEU A 157 -14.33 -13.92 -3.88
C LEU A 157 -12.86 -13.80 -4.24
N TYR A 158 -12.01 -13.50 -3.25
CA TYR A 158 -10.57 -13.31 -3.47
C TYR A 158 -9.88 -14.57 -3.95
N PHE A 159 -10.27 -15.74 -3.41
CA PHE A 159 -9.77 -17.03 -3.89
C PHE A 159 -10.16 -17.27 -5.35
N GLN A 160 -11.39 -16.94 -5.74
CA GLN A 160 -11.85 -17.11 -7.11
C GLN A 160 -11.08 -16.22 -8.08
N SER A 161 -10.88 -14.93 -7.77
CA SER A 161 -10.10 -14.02 -8.61
C SER A 161 -8.64 -14.48 -8.73
N LEU A 162 -8.04 -14.90 -7.61
CA LEU A 162 -6.67 -15.46 -7.61
C LEU A 162 -6.59 -16.74 -8.44
N ARG A 163 -7.63 -17.59 -8.39
CA ARG A 163 -7.71 -18.81 -9.22
C ARG A 163 -7.70 -18.50 -10.69
N THR A 164 -8.55 -17.56 -11.11
CA THR A 164 -8.57 -17.09 -12.49
C THR A 164 -7.20 -16.55 -12.90
N TYR A 165 -6.49 -15.85 -12.01
CA TYR A 165 -5.14 -15.37 -12.32
C TYR A 165 -4.14 -16.51 -12.56
N TRP A 166 -4.04 -17.51 -11.68
CA TRP A 166 -3.07 -18.57 -11.92
C TRP A 166 -3.44 -19.46 -13.11
N GLN A 167 -4.73 -19.60 -13.44
CA GLN A 167 -5.17 -20.28 -14.66
C GLN A 167 -4.67 -19.53 -15.90
N GLU A 168 -4.79 -18.21 -15.94
CA GLU A 168 -4.23 -17.40 -17.03
C GLU A 168 -2.70 -17.49 -17.10
N LEU A 169 -2.00 -17.53 -15.96
CA LEU A 169 -0.55 -17.75 -15.95
C LEU A 169 -0.17 -19.12 -16.56
N ILE A 170 -0.97 -20.17 -16.31
CA ILE A 170 -0.78 -21.49 -16.91
C ILE A 170 -1.01 -21.45 -18.44
N ASP A 171 -2.03 -20.72 -18.88
CA ASP A 171 -2.42 -20.64 -20.29
C ASP A 171 -1.46 -19.77 -21.13
N LEU A 172 -0.87 -18.74 -20.52
CA LEU A 172 0.07 -17.82 -21.15
C LEU A 172 1.54 -18.26 -21.04
N ASP A 173 1.82 -19.39 -20.38
CA ASP A 173 3.19 -19.89 -20.22
C ASP A 173 3.85 -20.17 -21.57
N ASP A 174 4.94 -19.46 -21.84
CA ASP A 174 5.79 -19.64 -23.01
C ASP A 174 7.04 -20.50 -22.72
N GLY A 175 7.14 -21.05 -21.51
CA GLY A 175 8.27 -21.86 -21.05
C GLY A 175 9.45 -21.04 -20.51
N THR A 176 9.34 -19.71 -20.46
CA THR A 176 10.36 -18.85 -19.86
C THR A 176 10.06 -18.61 -18.38
N GLN A 177 11.13 -18.52 -17.56
CA GLN A 177 10.96 -18.12 -16.16
C GLN A 177 10.72 -16.62 -16.11
N PRO A 178 9.67 -16.15 -15.40
CA PRO A 178 9.38 -14.73 -15.32
C PRO A 178 10.50 -14.00 -14.56
N ASP A 179 10.93 -12.85 -15.08
CA ASP A 179 11.76 -11.94 -14.31
C ASP A 179 10.99 -11.45 -13.08
N VAL A 180 11.67 -11.35 -11.93
CA VAL A 180 11.02 -10.98 -10.66
C VAL A 180 10.38 -9.59 -10.73
N ALA A 181 10.98 -8.64 -11.46
CA ALA A 181 10.40 -7.31 -11.63
C ALA A 181 9.15 -7.34 -12.50
N ASP A 182 9.14 -8.15 -13.55
CA ASP A 182 7.95 -8.34 -14.40
C ASP A 182 6.84 -9.08 -13.64
N ALA A 183 7.18 -10.09 -12.82
CA ALA A 183 6.23 -10.78 -11.96
C ALA A 183 5.61 -9.84 -10.92
N LEU A 184 6.41 -9.00 -10.27
CA LEU A 184 5.91 -7.95 -9.36
C LEU A 184 4.99 -6.98 -10.09
N ALA A 185 5.42 -6.45 -11.24
CA ALA A 185 4.61 -5.50 -12.01
C ALA A 185 3.30 -6.11 -12.50
N GLY A 186 3.33 -7.35 -12.97
CA GLY A 186 2.16 -8.11 -13.40
C GLY A 186 1.18 -8.39 -12.27
N ALA A 187 1.68 -8.81 -11.10
CA ALA A 187 0.86 -9.07 -9.91
C ALA A 187 0.13 -7.81 -9.42
N PHE A 188 0.82 -6.66 -9.40
CA PHE A 188 0.22 -5.38 -9.03
C PHE A 188 -0.87 -4.96 -10.02
N ALA A 189 -0.55 -4.96 -11.33
CA ALA A 189 -1.51 -4.62 -12.37
C ALA A 189 -2.73 -5.55 -12.36
N ARG A 190 -2.50 -6.85 -12.14
CA ARG A 190 -3.57 -7.84 -12.07
C ARG A 190 -4.49 -7.59 -10.87
N LEU A 191 -3.96 -7.41 -9.67
CA LEU A 191 -4.82 -7.17 -8.50
C LEU A 191 -5.64 -5.89 -8.66
N ASP A 192 -5.07 -4.82 -9.22
CA ASP A 192 -5.83 -3.58 -9.48
C ASP A 192 -6.96 -3.78 -10.51
N SER A 193 -6.69 -4.58 -11.56
CA SER A 193 -7.70 -5.00 -12.52
C SER A 193 -8.82 -5.82 -11.86
N ASP A 194 -8.47 -6.77 -10.99
CA ASP A 194 -9.45 -7.60 -10.29
C ASP A 194 -10.30 -6.78 -9.31
N LEU A 195 -9.72 -5.82 -8.57
CA LEU A 195 -10.49 -4.86 -7.76
C LEU A 195 -11.53 -4.10 -8.59
N SER A 196 -11.13 -3.66 -9.79
CA SER A 196 -12.00 -2.97 -10.74
C SER A 196 -13.11 -3.89 -11.28
N LEU A 197 -12.79 -5.13 -11.66
CA LEU A 197 -13.77 -6.06 -12.22
C LEU A 197 -14.76 -6.58 -11.16
N GLU A 198 -14.29 -6.84 -9.95
CA GLU A 198 -15.12 -7.26 -8.81
C GLU A 198 -16.17 -6.21 -8.47
N ALA A 199 -15.80 -4.92 -8.51
CA ALA A 199 -16.72 -3.82 -8.28
C ALA A 199 -17.78 -3.66 -9.41
N GLN A 200 -17.45 -4.08 -10.64
CA GLN A 200 -18.35 -4.03 -11.80
C GLN A 200 -19.29 -5.23 -11.88
N ALA A 201 -18.79 -6.43 -11.58
CA ALA A 201 -19.53 -7.67 -11.75
C ALA A 201 -20.77 -7.73 -10.83
N GLY A 202 -20.68 -7.10 -9.66
CA GLY A 202 -21.66 -7.23 -8.60
C GLY A 202 -21.69 -8.66 -8.05
N THR A 203 -22.00 -8.83 -6.77
CA THR A 203 -22.15 -10.15 -6.17
C THR A 203 -23.58 -10.32 -5.65
N PRO A 204 -24.09 -11.56 -5.52
CA PRO A 204 -25.41 -11.80 -4.94
C PRO A 204 -25.54 -11.30 -3.48
N SER A 205 -24.41 -11.16 -2.77
CA SER A 205 -24.37 -10.65 -1.41
C SER A 205 -24.21 -9.13 -1.42
N ARG A 206 -25.19 -8.41 -0.85
CA ARG A 206 -25.11 -6.96 -0.68
C ARG A 206 -23.84 -6.53 0.07
N CYS A 207 -23.41 -7.31 1.07
CA CYS A 207 -22.20 -7.00 1.83
C CYS A 207 -20.95 -7.10 0.95
N LEU A 208 -20.82 -8.16 0.15
CA LEU A 208 -19.69 -8.35 -0.74
C LEU A 208 -19.66 -7.31 -1.86
N THR A 209 -20.82 -6.94 -2.40
CA THR A 209 -20.91 -5.84 -3.37
C THR A 209 -20.47 -4.52 -2.75
N ALA A 210 -20.91 -4.22 -1.52
CA ALA A 210 -20.45 -3.01 -0.81
C ALA A 210 -18.93 -3.04 -0.55
N LEU A 211 -18.38 -4.19 -0.16
CA LEU A 211 -16.94 -4.36 0.06
C LEU A 211 -16.15 -4.16 -1.23
N ALA A 212 -16.54 -4.79 -2.34
CA ALA A 212 -15.88 -4.63 -3.63
C ALA A 212 -15.92 -3.17 -4.11
N LEU A 213 -17.09 -2.51 -4.02
CA LEU A 213 -17.22 -1.09 -4.35
C LEU A 213 -16.32 -0.22 -3.47
N ARG A 214 -16.34 -0.41 -2.14
CA ARG A 214 -15.51 0.37 -1.23
C ARG A 214 -14.02 0.17 -1.50
N SER A 215 -13.57 -1.05 -1.77
CA SER A 215 -12.17 -1.34 -2.12
C SER A 215 -11.75 -0.70 -3.44
N ALA A 216 -12.64 -0.64 -4.44
CA ALA A 216 -12.34 -0.02 -5.73
C ALA A 216 -12.41 1.51 -5.69
N PHE A 217 -13.32 2.10 -4.92
CA PHE A 217 -13.51 3.56 -4.84
C PHE A 217 -12.59 4.26 -3.83
N SER A 218 -12.19 3.59 -2.76
CA SER A 218 -11.03 4.02 -1.96
C SER A 218 -9.75 3.73 -2.72
N GLY A 219 -8.64 4.34 -2.30
CA GLY A 219 -7.34 4.10 -2.92
C GLY A 219 -6.30 3.71 -1.89
N ALA A 220 -5.20 3.15 -2.38
CA ALA A 220 -4.05 2.86 -1.55
C ALA A 220 -2.73 2.89 -2.33
N THR A 221 -1.69 3.35 -1.66
CA THR A 221 -0.30 3.14 -2.06
C THR A 221 0.12 1.72 -1.71
N ALA A 222 1.24 1.27 -2.28
CA ALA A 222 1.86 0.00 -1.93
C ALA A 222 3.37 0.08 -2.14
N CYS A 223 4.14 -0.06 -1.07
CA CYS A 223 5.59 -0.23 -1.13
C CYS A 223 5.93 -1.62 -0.59
N VAL A 224 6.31 -2.53 -1.50
CA VAL A 224 6.55 -3.94 -1.20
C VAL A 224 8.01 -4.31 -1.46
N ALA A 225 8.64 -4.92 -0.47
CA ALA A 225 9.95 -5.55 -0.59
C ALA A 225 9.80 -7.07 -0.70
N LEU A 226 10.48 -7.65 -1.69
CA LEU A 226 10.72 -9.09 -1.80
C LEU A 226 12.21 -9.35 -1.58
N VAL A 227 12.53 -10.15 -0.57
CA VAL A 227 13.89 -10.62 -0.32
C VAL A 227 13.97 -12.09 -0.70
N CYS A 228 14.71 -12.41 -1.75
CA CYS A 228 14.91 -13.78 -2.25
C CYS A 228 16.32 -13.92 -2.84
N ASP A 229 16.98 -15.05 -2.59
CA ASP A 229 18.28 -15.42 -3.20
C ASP A 229 19.39 -14.35 -3.05
N GLY A 230 19.40 -13.62 -1.93
CA GLY A 230 20.38 -12.54 -1.68
C GLY A 230 20.14 -11.28 -2.51
N GLU A 231 18.99 -11.19 -3.18
CA GLU A 231 18.50 -10.01 -3.88
C GLU A 231 17.33 -9.41 -3.09
N LEU A 232 17.28 -8.08 -3.11
CA LEU A 232 16.19 -7.27 -2.60
C LEU A 232 15.53 -6.57 -3.80
N HIS A 233 14.27 -6.89 -4.04
CA HIS A 233 13.43 -6.20 -5.01
C HIS A 233 12.44 -5.31 -4.28
N VAL A 234 12.33 -4.04 -4.67
CA VAL A 234 11.34 -3.12 -4.12
C VAL A 234 10.41 -2.67 -5.23
N ALA A 235 9.12 -2.99 -5.10
CA ALA A 235 8.06 -2.52 -5.99
C ALA A 235 7.25 -1.42 -5.28
N ASN A 236 7.28 -0.20 -5.83
CA ASN A 236 6.58 0.95 -5.26
C ASN A 236 5.47 1.48 -6.17
N VAL A 237 4.32 1.78 -5.57
CA VAL A 237 3.17 2.49 -6.15
C VAL A 237 2.75 3.55 -5.12
N GLY A 238 2.82 4.82 -5.50
CA GLY A 238 2.52 5.95 -4.60
C GLY A 238 3.75 6.54 -3.91
N ASP A 239 3.52 7.19 -2.78
CA ASP A 239 4.46 8.02 -2.00
C ASP A 239 4.90 7.39 -0.66
N SER A 240 4.56 6.11 -0.44
CA SER A 240 5.31 5.28 0.52
C SER A 240 6.74 5.05 0.03
N ARG A 241 7.66 4.76 0.96
CA ARG A 241 9.10 4.66 0.63
C ARG A 241 9.82 3.51 1.32
N ALA A 242 10.80 2.96 0.59
CA ALA A 242 11.79 2.01 1.06
C ALA A 242 13.19 2.65 1.09
N VAL A 243 13.86 2.58 2.23
CA VAL A 243 15.23 3.09 2.41
C VAL A 243 16.10 2.03 3.09
N LEU A 244 17.21 1.67 2.45
CA LEU A 244 18.17 0.72 2.96
C LEU A 244 19.20 1.43 3.85
N GLY A 245 19.40 0.92 5.06
CA GLY A 245 20.46 1.35 5.96
C GLY A 245 21.74 0.57 5.70
N ARG A 246 22.74 1.24 5.14
CA ARG A 246 24.07 0.67 4.88
C ARG A 246 25.10 1.19 5.87
N ARG A 247 25.97 0.30 6.33
CA ARG A 247 27.15 0.66 7.12
C ARG A 247 28.21 1.29 6.22
N ALA A 248 28.56 2.55 6.50
CA ALA A 248 29.57 3.31 5.78
C ALA A 248 30.67 3.76 6.74
N GLY A 249 31.71 2.92 6.90
CA GLY A 249 32.78 3.17 7.87
C GLY A 249 32.27 3.14 9.31
N ALA A 250 32.38 4.27 10.01
CA ALA A 250 31.90 4.44 11.39
C ALA A 250 30.46 4.98 11.49
N GLY A 251 29.81 5.24 10.35
CA GLY A 251 28.46 5.82 10.31
C GLY A 251 27.50 5.01 9.45
N TRP A 252 26.35 5.64 9.18
CA TRP A 252 25.26 5.08 8.40
C TRP A 252 25.05 5.87 7.11
N GLU A 253 24.71 5.16 6.04
CA GLU A 253 24.32 5.72 4.74
C GLU A 253 22.88 5.29 4.44
N ALA A 254 22.00 6.25 4.15
CA ALA A 254 20.67 5.99 3.67
C ALA A 254 20.68 5.80 2.14
N VAL A 255 20.30 4.61 1.68
CA VAL A 255 20.23 4.28 0.25
C VAL A 255 18.75 4.15 -0.13
N PRO A 256 18.13 5.15 -0.79
CA PRO A 256 16.74 5.06 -1.21
C PRO A 256 16.58 3.99 -2.29
N LEU A 257 15.66 3.05 -2.07
CA LEU A 257 15.35 1.96 -3.00
C LEU A 257 14.03 2.16 -3.73
N SER A 258 13.27 3.20 -3.40
CA SER A 258 12.09 3.62 -4.15
C SER A 258 12.13 5.13 -4.39
N ARG A 259 11.37 5.55 -5.39
CA ARG A 259 11.08 6.96 -5.66
C ARG A 259 9.59 7.20 -5.42
N ASP A 260 9.28 8.29 -4.74
CA ASP A 260 7.90 8.67 -4.46
C ASP A 260 7.22 9.07 -5.77
N HIS A 261 6.02 8.56 -5.99
CA HIS A 261 5.19 8.94 -7.14
C HIS A 261 4.33 10.15 -6.78
N CYS A 262 4.96 11.31 -6.60
CA CYS A 262 4.32 12.58 -6.21
C CYS A 262 4.68 13.71 -7.18
N ALA A 263 4.11 14.91 -6.95
CA ALA A 263 4.34 16.08 -7.80
C ALA A 263 5.77 16.62 -7.73
N GLU A 264 6.50 16.32 -6.65
CA GLU A 264 7.88 16.70 -6.44
C GLU A 264 8.85 15.83 -7.28
N ASN A 265 8.38 14.69 -7.80
CA ASN A 265 9.17 13.81 -8.65
C ASN A 265 9.06 14.23 -10.14
N PRO A 266 10.10 14.86 -10.73
CA PRO A 266 10.01 15.39 -12.09
C PRO A 266 9.82 14.30 -13.16
N ALA A 267 10.34 13.09 -12.91
CA ALA A 267 10.17 11.96 -13.83
C ALA A 267 8.71 11.49 -13.87
N GLU A 268 8.04 11.49 -12.72
CA GLU A 268 6.62 11.11 -12.63
C GLU A 268 5.70 12.16 -13.24
N VAL A 269 6.00 13.45 -13.03
CA VAL A 269 5.31 14.55 -13.70
C VAL A 269 5.50 14.49 -15.22
N ALA A 270 6.73 14.20 -15.68
CA ALA A 270 7.00 14.05 -17.11
C ALA A 270 6.26 12.86 -17.72
N ARG A 271 6.21 11.71 -17.02
CA ARG A 271 5.41 10.54 -17.41
C ARG A 271 3.94 10.90 -17.57
N LEU A 272 3.35 11.52 -16.54
CA LEU A 272 1.94 11.91 -16.56
C LEU A 272 1.63 12.86 -17.73
N HIS A 273 2.48 13.85 -18.00
CA HIS A 273 2.30 14.72 -19.15
C HIS A 273 2.43 14.01 -20.51
N ALA A 274 3.26 12.98 -20.61
CA ALA A 274 3.44 12.21 -21.85
C ALA A 274 2.27 11.25 -22.15
N GLU A 275 1.52 10.83 -21.12
CA GLU A 275 0.38 9.92 -21.27
C GLU A 275 -0.92 10.62 -21.72
N HIS A 276 -0.97 11.95 -21.66
CA HIS A 276 -2.15 12.75 -22.00
C HIS A 276 -1.87 13.78 -23.12
N PRO A 277 -2.90 14.19 -23.88
CA PRO A 277 -2.76 15.24 -24.87
C PRO A 277 -2.19 16.55 -24.31
N GLU A 278 -1.40 17.27 -25.11
CA GLU A 278 -0.79 18.55 -24.72
C GLU A 278 -1.83 19.59 -24.25
N SER A 279 -3.07 19.51 -24.73
CA SER A 279 -4.18 20.37 -24.28
C SER A 279 -4.50 20.22 -22.79
N GLU A 280 -4.15 19.09 -22.18
CA GLU A 280 -4.42 18.76 -20.78
C GLU A 280 -3.22 19.04 -19.86
N ARG A 281 -2.11 19.55 -20.39
CA ARG A 281 -0.87 19.77 -19.62
C ARG A 281 -1.07 20.66 -18.39
N ARG A 282 -2.05 21.56 -18.41
CA ARG A 282 -2.38 22.47 -17.29
C ARG A 282 -3.43 21.91 -16.31
N THR A 283 -4.06 20.79 -16.67
CA THR A 283 -5.19 20.22 -15.92
C THR A 283 -4.86 18.86 -15.30
N VAL A 284 -3.97 18.06 -15.91
CA VAL A 284 -3.54 16.75 -15.38
C VAL A 284 -2.97 16.84 -13.97
N LEU A 285 -2.21 17.91 -13.68
CA LEU A 285 -1.62 18.17 -12.36
C LEU A 285 -1.92 19.61 -11.95
N ARG A 286 -2.73 19.78 -10.89
CA ARG A 286 -3.11 21.09 -10.35
C ARG A 286 -2.75 21.16 -8.87
N HIS A 287 -2.07 22.21 -8.47
CA HIS A 287 -1.64 22.42 -7.07
C HIS A 287 -0.91 21.20 -6.47
N GLY A 288 -0.06 20.55 -7.27
CA GLY A 288 0.68 19.35 -6.86
C GLY A 288 -0.17 18.09 -6.71
N ARG A 289 -1.39 18.05 -7.26
CA ARG A 289 -2.32 16.91 -7.15
C ARG A 289 -2.85 16.49 -8.51
N LEU A 290 -2.95 15.18 -8.75
CA LEU A 290 -3.58 14.60 -9.93
C LEU A 290 -5.02 15.10 -10.05
N LEU A 291 -5.30 15.78 -11.16
CA LEU A 291 -6.56 16.49 -11.41
C LEU A 291 -6.99 17.39 -10.23
N GLY A 292 -6.03 17.93 -9.49
CA GLY A 292 -6.27 18.79 -8.32
C GLY A 292 -6.82 18.09 -7.08
N ALA A 293 -6.89 16.75 -7.07
CA ALA A 293 -7.52 15.99 -5.99
C ALA A 293 -6.56 15.03 -5.27
N LEU A 294 -5.88 14.15 -6.01
CA LEU A 294 -5.09 13.07 -5.42
C LEU A 294 -3.60 13.45 -5.32
N ALA A 295 -2.98 13.25 -4.15
CA ALA A 295 -1.55 13.53 -3.96
C ALA A 295 -0.66 12.47 -4.64
N PRO A 296 -0.81 11.16 -4.37
CA PRO A 296 -0.05 10.15 -5.09
C PRO A 296 -0.48 10.09 -6.57
N LEU A 297 0.52 10.03 -7.46
CA LEU A 297 0.35 9.96 -8.92
C LEU A 297 0.25 8.51 -9.44
N ARG A 298 0.37 7.53 -8.52
CA ARG A 298 0.05 6.10 -8.73
C ARG A 298 -0.61 5.56 -7.47
N ALA A 299 -1.66 4.76 -7.63
CA ALA A 299 -2.35 4.09 -6.53
C ALA A 299 -3.19 2.93 -7.05
N PHE A 300 -3.43 1.95 -6.18
CA PHE A 300 -4.49 0.95 -6.34
C PHE A 300 -5.86 1.56 -6.08
N GLY A 301 -6.91 0.90 -6.60
CA GLY A 301 -8.28 1.37 -6.41
C GLY A 301 -8.47 2.71 -7.11
N ASP A 302 -9.09 3.68 -6.43
CA ASP A 302 -9.31 5.03 -6.93
C ASP A 302 -9.91 5.06 -8.35
N VAL A 303 -10.86 4.14 -8.61
CA VAL A 303 -11.41 3.91 -9.96
C VAL A 303 -12.04 5.16 -10.59
N LYS A 304 -12.37 6.18 -9.80
CA LYS A 304 -12.79 7.52 -10.26
C LYS A 304 -11.77 8.20 -11.19
N PHE A 305 -10.48 7.85 -11.09
CA PHE A 305 -9.40 8.33 -11.96
C PHE A 305 -9.03 7.34 -13.08
N LYS A 306 -9.67 6.17 -13.14
CA LYS A 306 -9.35 5.08 -14.07
C LYS A 306 -10.47 4.78 -15.06
N TRP A 307 -11.70 4.66 -14.56
CA TRP A 307 -12.86 4.29 -15.36
C TRP A 307 -13.34 5.43 -16.26
N SER A 308 -14.00 5.08 -17.36
CA SER A 308 -14.76 6.04 -18.16
C SER A 308 -15.93 6.61 -17.36
N GLN A 309 -16.35 7.85 -17.66
CA GLN A 309 -17.48 8.48 -16.97
C GLN A 309 -18.78 7.66 -17.10
N GLU A 310 -18.96 6.99 -18.24
CA GLU A 310 -20.11 6.11 -18.49
C GLU A 310 -20.09 4.88 -17.58
N LEU A 311 -18.93 4.22 -17.44
CA LEU A 311 -18.80 3.07 -16.56
C LEU A 311 -19.02 3.47 -15.09
N GLN A 312 -18.43 4.57 -14.65
CA GLN A 312 -18.63 5.08 -13.28
C GLN A 312 -20.11 5.34 -13.00
N ARG A 313 -20.82 6.00 -13.92
CA ARG A 313 -22.25 6.27 -13.76
C ARG A 313 -23.07 4.98 -13.64
N ARG A 314 -22.85 4.00 -14.52
CA ARG A 314 -23.57 2.72 -14.49
C ARG A 314 -23.37 1.96 -13.19
N VAL A 315 -22.10 1.86 -12.73
CA VAL A 315 -21.78 1.16 -11.48
C VAL A 315 -22.42 1.88 -10.29
N LEU A 316 -22.34 3.21 -10.23
CA LEU A 316 -22.93 3.99 -9.14
C LEU A 316 -24.46 3.93 -9.14
N GLU A 317 -25.12 3.96 -10.29
CA GLU A 317 -26.58 3.78 -10.38
C GLU A 317 -27.03 2.41 -9.86
N SER A 318 -26.21 1.37 -10.08
CA SER A 318 -26.51 0.00 -9.61
C SER A 318 -26.26 -0.23 -8.11
N GLY A 319 -25.49 0.63 -7.45
CA GLY A 319 -25.03 0.44 -6.07
C GLY A 319 -25.07 1.70 -5.19
N ALA A 320 -25.83 2.73 -5.57
CA ALA A 320 -25.81 4.05 -4.93
C ALA A 320 -26.04 4.02 -3.42
N ASP A 321 -26.89 3.10 -2.95
CA ASP A 321 -27.20 2.89 -1.54
C ASP A 321 -26.08 2.19 -0.74
N LEU A 322 -25.13 1.55 -1.43
CA LEU A 322 -23.99 0.86 -0.83
C LEU A 322 -22.73 1.74 -0.73
N VAL A 323 -22.78 2.92 -1.35
CA VAL A 323 -21.69 3.91 -1.37
C VAL A 323 -22.08 5.18 -0.60
N GLU A 324 -23.16 5.12 0.20
CA GLU A 324 -23.58 6.21 1.09
C GLU A 324 -22.42 6.67 1.99
N GLY A 325 -21.97 7.91 1.78
CA GLY A 325 -20.81 8.50 2.47
C GLY A 325 -19.71 8.98 1.52
N ILE A 326 -19.66 8.48 0.28
CA ILE A 326 -18.81 9.05 -0.78
C ILE A 326 -19.65 10.13 -1.47
N GLY A 327 -19.29 11.41 -1.29
CA GLY A 327 -20.11 12.54 -1.74
C GLY A 327 -20.35 12.52 -3.26
N HIS A 328 -21.59 12.76 -3.70
CA HIS A 328 -21.96 12.77 -5.13
C HIS A 328 -21.11 13.72 -6.01
N ARG A 329 -20.52 14.78 -5.43
CA ARG A 329 -19.63 15.73 -6.12
C ARG A 329 -18.18 15.25 -6.25
N ASP A 330 -17.80 14.18 -5.54
CA ASP A 330 -16.43 13.65 -5.49
C ASP A 330 -16.18 12.54 -6.53
N PHE A 331 -17.21 12.14 -7.29
CA PHE A 331 -17.11 11.00 -8.22
C PHE A 331 -16.54 11.37 -9.59
N PHE A 332 -16.77 12.58 -10.08
CA PHE A 332 -16.37 12.96 -11.44
C PHE A 332 -15.30 14.05 -11.37
N PRO A 333 -14.02 13.73 -11.58
CA PRO A 333 -12.96 14.72 -11.61
C PRO A 333 -13.24 15.81 -12.66
N GLN A 334 -12.88 17.06 -12.36
CA GLN A 334 -12.91 18.14 -13.33
C GLN A 334 -11.79 17.95 -14.37
N ASP A 335 -12.07 18.34 -15.61
CA ASP A 335 -11.15 18.21 -16.76
C ASP A 335 -10.75 16.74 -17.06
N TYR A 336 -11.71 15.82 -16.94
CA TYR A 336 -11.55 14.38 -17.14
C TYR A 336 -11.88 13.94 -18.57
N HIS A 337 -10.94 14.20 -19.49
CA HIS A 337 -11.09 14.07 -20.94
C HIS A 337 -10.50 12.77 -21.54
N SER A 338 -9.34 12.31 -21.06
CA SER A 338 -8.59 11.16 -21.59
C SER A 338 -8.24 10.12 -20.52
N PRO A 339 -9.23 9.54 -19.81
CA PRO A 339 -8.95 8.48 -18.84
C PRO A 339 -8.35 7.23 -19.51
N PRO A 340 -7.56 6.42 -18.77
CA PRO A 340 -7.24 6.54 -17.34
C PRO A 340 -6.12 7.56 -17.05
N TYR A 341 -6.20 8.23 -15.89
CA TYR A 341 -5.17 9.18 -15.38
C TYR A 341 -4.29 8.60 -14.27
N LEU A 342 -4.66 7.44 -13.74
CA LEU A 342 -4.01 6.78 -12.63
C LEU A 342 -3.76 5.31 -12.97
N ASN A 343 -2.66 4.75 -12.51
CA ASN A 343 -2.38 3.32 -12.62
C ASN A 343 -1.73 2.79 -11.34
N ALA A 344 -1.78 1.46 -11.17
CA ALA A 344 -1.13 0.74 -10.08
C ALA A 344 0.12 -0.03 -10.56
N ARG A 345 0.76 0.41 -11.66
CA ARG A 345 1.99 -0.23 -12.15
C ARG A 345 3.17 0.23 -11.28
N PRO A 346 3.89 -0.68 -10.61
CA PRO A 346 4.98 -0.29 -9.74
C PRO A 346 6.20 0.17 -10.55
N GLU A 347 6.97 1.10 -9.98
CA GLU A 347 8.39 1.18 -10.27
C GLU A 347 9.10 0.09 -9.44
N VAL A 348 9.89 -0.77 -10.10
CA VAL A 348 10.62 -1.85 -9.44
C VAL A 348 12.11 -1.57 -9.46
N SER A 349 12.73 -1.53 -8.29
CA SER A 349 14.19 -1.52 -8.14
C SER A 349 14.70 -2.89 -7.73
N ARG A 350 15.95 -3.17 -8.10
CA ARG A 350 16.67 -4.40 -7.77
C ARG A 350 17.99 -4.04 -7.11
N HIS A 351 18.28 -4.66 -5.97
CA HIS A 351 19.50 -4.43 -5.20
C HIS A 351 20.08 -5.77 -4.72
N ARG A 352 21.34 -6.04 -5.07
CA ARG A 352 22.07 -7.22 -4.57
C ARG A 352 22.59 -6.91 -3.17
N LEU A 353 22.15 -7.69 -2.18
CA LEU A 353 22.54 -7.48 -0.79
C LEU A 353 24.04 -7.76 -0.61
N GLY A 354 24.72 -6.82 0.04
CA GLY A 354 26.12 -6.92 0.44
C GLY A 354 26.29 -6.92 1.97
N PRO A 355 27.49 -7.26 2.49
CA PRO A 355 27.73 -7.33 3.94
C PRO A 355 27.55 -6.01 4.71
N GLY A 356 27.61 -4.89 4.00
CA GLY A 356 27.37 -3.57 4.57
C GLY A 356 25.89 -3.20 4.68
N ASP A 357 25.00 -3.91 3.98
CA ASP A 357 23.56 -3.66 4.03
C ASP A 357 23.01 -4.32 5.30
N ARG A 358 22.52 -3.52 6.27
CA ARG A 358 22.17 -4.02 7.61
C ARG A 358 20.68 -4.14 7.85
N PHE A 359 19.88 -3.20 7.35
CA PHE A 359 18.43 -3.21 7.53
C PHE A 359 17.73 -2.43 6.41
N LEU A 360 16.43 -2.66 6.26
CA LEU A 360 15.55 -1.94 5.34
C LEU A 360 14.42 -1.31 6.15
N VAL A 361 14.13 -0.03 5.90
CA VAL A 361 12.96 0.67 6.46
C VAL A 361 11.91 0.81 5.36
N LEU A 362 10.72 0.25 5.59
CA LEU A 362 9.51 0.49 4.80
C LEU A 362 8.56 1.33 5.64
N ALA A 363 8.11 2.48 5.13
CA ALA A 363 7.11 3.28 5.82
C ALA A 363 6.25 4.09 4.85
N THR A 364 5.04 4.44 5.31
CA THR A 364 4.13 5.39 4.68
C THR A 364 4.66 6.82 4.82
N ASP A 365 4.07 7.77 4.09
CA ASP A 365 4.50 9.17 4.10
C ASP A 365 4.44 9.80 5.49
N GLY A 366 3.57 9.30 6.38
CA GLY A 366 3.45 9.76 7.77
C GLY A 366 4.77 9.72 8.58
N LEU A 367 5.75 8.89 8.19
CA LEU A 367 7.11 8.96 8.72
C LEU A 367 7.97 9.97 7.94
N TRP A 368 7.98 9.87 6.61
CA TRP A 368 8.91 10.58 5.73
C TRP A 368 8.61 12.08 5.58
N GLU A 369 7.38 12.51 5.90
CA GLU A 369 7.02 13.92 6.04
C GLU A 369 7.59 14.54 7.33
N MET A 370 7.90 13.72 8.33
CA MET A 370 8.30 14.15 9.66
C MET A 370 9.81 14.10 9.89
N LEU A 371 10.50 13.16 9.25
CA LEU A 371 11.92 12.90 9.45
C LEU A 371 12.65 12.71 8.11
N ASP A 372 13.87 13.22 8.04
CA ASP A 372 14.76 12.98 6.89
C ASP A 372 15.23 11.51 6.88
N MET A 373 15.47 10.97 5.69
CA MET A 373 15.89 9.56 5.54
C MET A 373 17.22 9.26 6.24
N ASP A 374 18.16 10.21 6.26
CA ASP A 374 19.44 10.06 6.96
C ASP A 374 19.23 10.00 8.47
N ASP A 375 18.31 10.81 9.00
CA ASP A 375 17.96 10.80 10.42
C ASP A 375 17.29 9.49 10.82
N VAL A 376 16.37 8.97 10.00
CA VAL A 376 15.71 7.67 10.23
C VAL A 376 16.73 6.54 10.24
N VAL A 377 17.57 6.47 9.20
CA VAL A 377 18.58 5.41 9.07
C VAL A 377 19.60 5.47 10.21
N ARG A 378 20.10 6.65 10.58
CA ARG A 378 20.97 6.79 11.75
C ARG A 378 20.28 6.33 13.03
N THR A 379 19.04 6.76 13.26
CA THR A 379 18.29 6.39 14.48
C THR A 379 18.10 4.89 14.62
N VAL A 380 17.67 4.22 13.53
CA VAL A 380 17.48 2.76 13.52
C VAL A 380 18.80 2.03 13.64
N GLY A 381 19.83 2.49 12.93
CA GLY A 381 21.15 1.90 12.96
C GLY A 381 21.81 1.95 14.34
N ASP A 382 21.76 3.11 15.00
CA ASP A 382 22.28 3.30 16.35
C ASP A 382 21.51 2.45 17.38
N TYR A 383 20.20 2.27 17.18
CA TYR A 383 19.39 1.36 18.00
C TYR A 383 19.84 -0.09 17.85
N LEU A 384 19.98 -0.58 16.61
CA LEU A 384 20.39 -1.96 16.35
C LEU A 384 21.79 -2.26 16.89
N GLU A 385 22.75 -1.34 16.72
CA GLU A 385 24.09 -1.47 17.29
C GLU A 385 24.12 -1.50 18.84
N ALA A 386 23.15 -0.87 19.49
CA ALA A 386 23.04 -0.89 20.95
C ALA A 386 22.39 -2.18 21.48
N THR A 387 21.72 -2.94 20.63
CA THR A 387 20.99 -4.17 20.97
C THR A 387 21.65 -5.47 20.51
N GLU A 388 22.58 -5.38 19.55
CA GLU A 388 23.54 -6.46 19.20
C GLU A 388 24.62 -6.62 20.28
#